data_AF-A0A2M7QEK5-F1
#
_entry.id   AF-A0A2M7QEK5-F1
#
_cell.length_a   1.000
_cell.length_b   1.000
_cell.length_c   1.000
_cell.angle_alpha   90.00
_cell.angle_beta   90.00
_cell.angle_gamma   90.00
#
_symmetry.space_group_name_H-M   'P 1'
#
loop_
_entity.id
_entity.type
_entity.pdbx_description
1 polymer ?
#
loop_
_entity_poly.entity_id
_entity_poly.type
_entity_poly.pdbx_seq_one_letter_code
_entity_poly.pdbx_strand_id
1 'polypeptide(L)'
;MKLHNILQTQDIIKVSVDDTLSVALNKLASSHDAAFVFDKDKYMGVVNPYYCVIKTSSPSNAKLVHCLYHAPHVKLNYPISKIAQLMIESKIHYLPVFDDKDQFMGIVSARGLLRALEYLDIFMTKVSDLLARKKLPLVMVFEDDSLAVALQKFKASRISKLVVVNKEMRLKGILSYYDLISYLASPKKRDRSDRANDRPGLQNKSVRHFLKTMVLTLNKDDYLRDALHLILEKKIGSVVIIDSQYHPINIITTKDLLSLFVRESTKETIELTSKNLSKESRRTLGGFFEHLKLSLKKIPDLAKAKLFIKEEKDGGLFKVMLSLIPKKGPPKIIEGEGKNLTKVLNKVKKTEG
;
A
#
# COMPACT_ATOMS: atom_id res chain seq x y z
N MET A 1 -20.22 4.11 8.12
CA MET A 1 -19.57 5.10 9.01
C MET A 1 -19.04 6.24 8.16
N LYS A 2 -19.36 7.50 8.51
CA LYS A 2 -18.90 8.70 7.77
C LYS A 2 -17.51 9.12 8.27
N LEU A 3 -16.70 9.70 7.37
CA LEU A 3 -15.31 10.08 7.59
C LEU A 3 -15.11 11.15 8.67
N HIS A 4 -16.17 11.89 9.04
CA HIS A 4 -16.12 12.97 10.03
C HIS A 4 -15.58 12.52 11.39
N ASN A 5 -15.78 11.25 11.77
CA ASN A 5 -15.33 10.74 13.07
C ASN A 5 -13.84 10.34 13.09
N ILE A 6 -13.18 10.29 11.93
CA ILE A 6 -11.76 9.89 11.81
C ILE A 6 -10.89 10.98 11.16
N LEU A 7 -11.48 12.12 10.82
CA LEU A 7 -10.75 13.28 10.32
C LEU A 7 -9.92 13.87 11.47
N GLN A 8 -8.61 13.95 11.24
CA GLN A 8 -7.67 14.56 12.16
C GLN A 8 -7.23 15.92 11.62
N THR A 9 -7.51 16.98 12.40
CA THR A 9 -7.15 18.37 12.07
C THR A 9 -6.00 18.91 12.93
N GLN A 10 -5.70 18.24 14.04
CA GLN A 10 -4.64 18.58 15.00
C GLN A 10 -3.48 17.59 14.92
N ASP A 11 -2.31 17.95 15.47
CA ASP A 11 -1.11 17.12 15.51
C ASP A 11 -0.65 16.57 14.14
N ILE A 12 -0.96 17.32 13.08
CA ILE A 12 -0.49 17.02 11.73
C ILE A 12 0.99 17.40 11.66
N ILE A 13 1.85 16.48 11.23
CA ILE A 13 3.26 16.76 10.97
C ILE A 13 3.36 17.68 9.75
N LYS A 14 3.36 19.00 9.98
CA LYS A 14 3.54 20.02 8.94
C LYS A 14 5.02 20.42 8.82
N VAL A 15 5.47 20.59 7.58
CA VAL A 15 6.82 21.04 7.19
C VAL A 15 6.74 22.00 6.01
N SER A 16 7.72 22.90 5.87
CA SER A 16 7.80 23.84 4.75
C SER A 16 8.44 23.20 3.51
N VAL A 17 8.06 23.61 2.31
CA VAL A 17 8.77 23.24 1.06
C VAL A 17 10.26 23.59 1.08
N ASP A 18 10.63 24.62 1.85
CA ASP A 18 12.01 25.09 2.00
C ASP A 18 12.83 24.29 3.01
N ASP A 19 12.19 23.43 3.81
CA ASP A 19 12.87 22.55 4.75
C ASP A 19 13.76 21.52 4.01
N THR A 20 14.56 20.81 4.80
CA THR A 20 15.36 19.68 4.30
C THR A 20 14.71 18.34 4.63
N LEU A 21 15.10 17.30 3.90
CA LEU A 21 14.65 15.94 4.15
C LEU A 21 14.94 15.49 5.59
N SER A 22 16.10 15.87 6.15
CA SER A 22 16.46 15.59 7.55
C SER A 22 15.42 16.13 8.54
N VAL A 23 14.96 17.38 8.36
CA VAL A 23 13.93 18.00 9.22
C VAL A 23 12.64 17.20 9.17
N ALA A 24 12.20 16.79 7.99
CA ALA A 24 11.00 15.95 7.86
C ALA A 24 11.20 14.57 8.51
N LEU A 25 12.29 13.87 8.20
CA LEU A 25 12.56 12.51 8.69
C LEU A 25 12.63 12.44 10.23
N ASN A 26 13.18 13.46 10.89
CA ASN A 26 13.27 13.52 12.35
C ASN A 26 11.91 13.61 13.05
N LYS A 27 10.86 14.03 12.35
CA LYS A 27 9.49 14.09 12.89
C LYS A 27 8.71 12.77 12.69
N LEU A 28 9.23 11.84 11.88
CA LEU A 28 8.52 10.62 11.50
C LEU A 28 8.91 9.45 12.38
N ALA A 29 7.94 8.58 12.68
CA ALA A 29 8.11 7.42 13.57
C ALA A 29 8.08 6.06 12.85
N SER A 30 7.87 6.05 11.51
CA SER A 30 7.78 4.82 10.72
C SER A 30 8.07 5.07 9.24
N SER A 31 8.44 4.02 8.50
CA SER A 31 8.63 4.09 7.04
C SER A 31 7.35 4.34 6.23
N HIS A 32 6.17 4.17 6.85
CA HIS A 32 4.85 4.44 6.25
C HIS A 32 4.25 5.77 6.75
N ASP A 33 4.98 6.49 7.59
CA ASP A 33 4.58 7.78 8.13
C ASP A 33 4.70 8.88 7.07
N ALA A 34 4.05 10.02 7.26
CA ALA A 34 4.11 11.13 6.30
C ALA A 34 4.17 12.49 6.98
N ALA A 35 5.09 13.34 6.49
CA ALA A 35 5.11 14.76 6.77
C ALA A 35 4.37 15.48 5.64
N PHE A 36 3.41 16.33 5.97
CA PHE A 36 2.60 17.08 5.03
C PHE A 36 3.30 18.41 4.74
N VAL A 37 3.64 18.61 3.47
CA VAL A 37 4.46 19.74 3.03
C VAL A 37 3.58 20.89 2.57
N PHE A 38 3.88 22.08 3.06
CA PHE A 38 3.16 23.31 2.74
C PHE A 38 4.11 24.38 2.19
N ASP A 39 3.61 25.16 1.25
CA ASP A 39 4.15 26.47 0.90
C ASP A 39 3.21 27.51 1.48
N LYS A 40 3.62 28.14 2.58
CA LYS A 40 2.73 28.94 3.45
C LYS A 40 1.52 28.09 3.90
N ASP A 41 0.32 28.42 3.44
CA ASP A 41 -0.92 27.68 3.75
C ASP A 41 -1.31 26.68 2.65
N LYS A 42 -0.61 26.68 1.52
CA LYS A 42 -0.94 25.81 0.40
C LYS A 42 -0.32 24.43 0.59
N TYR A 43 -1.15 23.40 0.62
CA TYR A 43 -0.66 22.01 0.61
C TYR A 43 0.03 21.68 -0.73
N MET A 44 1.24 21.12 -0.65
CA MET A 44 2.09 20.83 -1.80
C MET A 44 2.29 19.33 -2.05
N GLY A 45 2.16 18.50 -1.01
CA GLY A 45 2.37 17.06 -1.10
C GLY A 45 2.77 16.46 0.25
N VAL A 46 3.32 15.25 0.21
CA VAL A 46 3.89 14.61 1.39
C VAL A 46 5.34 14.20 1.17
N VAL A 47 6.07 14.09 2.27
CA VAL A 47 7.38 13.46 2.35
C VAL A 47 7.24 12.20 3.20
N ASN A 48 7.71 11.08 2.65
CA ASN A 48 7.60 9.77 3.27
C ASN A 48 8.94 9.02 3.12
N PRO A 49 9.42 8.27 4.14
CA PRO A 49 10.75 7.70 4.08
C PRO A 49 10.91 6.62 3.01
N TYR A 50 9.83 5.91 2.66
CA TYR A 50 9.88 4.94 1.58
C TYR A 50 10.18 5.61 0.24
N TYR A 51 9.48 6.68 -0.11
CA TYR A 51 9.69 7.37 -1.39
C TYR A 51 10.99 8.16 -1.44
N CYS A 52 11.40 8.79 -0.34
CA CYS A 52 12.57 9.66 -0.34
C CYS A 52 13.88 8.90 -0.09
N VAL A 53 13.90 7.89 0.79
CA VAL A 53 15.16 7.22 1.18
C VAL A 53 15.24 5.82 0.57
N ILE A 54 14.22 4.98 0.78
CA ILE A 54 14.28 3.57 0.38
C ILE A 54 14.24 3.40 -1.14
N LYS A 55 13.35 4.16 -1.82
CA LYS A 55 13.12 4.05 -3.25
C LYS A 55 14.12 4.86 -4.07
N THR A 56 14.45 6.08 -3.65
CA THR A 56 15.26 7.02 -4.45
C THR A 56 16.61 7.36 -3.84
N SER A 57 16.88 6.97 -2.58
CA SER A 57 18.16 7.26 -1.89
C SER A 57 18.50 8.75 -1.85
N SER A 58 17.49 9.60 -1.66
CA SER A 58 17.67 11.04 -1.52
C SER A 58 18.52 11.36 -0.29
N PRO A 59 19.50 12.27 -0.40
CA PRO A 59 20.34 12.63 0.73
C PRO A 59 19.57 13.47 1.75
N SER A 60 19.97 13.36 3.02
CA SER A 60 19.34 14.08 4.14
C SER A 60 19.28 15.61 3.99
N ASN A 61 20.20 16.23 3.25
CA ASN A 61 20.21 17.68 3.01
C ASN A 61 19.37 18.12 1.78
N ALA A 62 18.72 17.20 1.07
CA ALA A 62 17.86 17.54 -0.06
C ALA A 62 16.70 18.46 0.38
N LYS A 63 16.37 19.47 -0.42
CA LYS A 63 15.21 20.35 -0.19
C LYS A 63 13.91 19.58 -0.41
N LEU A 64 12.90 19.81 0.44
CA LEU A 64 11.65 19.06 0.39
C LEU A 64 10.88 19.24 -0.91
N VAL A 65 10.99 20.40 -1.57
CA VAL A 65 10.43 20.64 -2.90
C VAL A 65 10.84 19.58 -3.94
N HIS A 66 12.01 18.95 -3.81
CA HIS A 66 12.49 17.89 -4.69
C HIS A 66 12.18 16.47 -4.20
N CYS A 67 11.60 16.33 -3.01
CA CYS A 67 11.27 15.06 -2.37
C CYS A 67 9.76 14.80 -2.32
N LEU A 68 8.95 15.71 -2.86
CA LEU A 68 7.49 15.64 -2.83
C LEU A 68 6.98 14.35 -3.47
N TYR A 69 6.10 13.67 -2.75
CA TYR A 69 5.23 12.63 -3.27
C TYR A 69 3.78 13.09 -3.16
N HIS A 70 2.99 12.89 -4.21
CA HIS A 70 1.58 13.22 -4.20
C HIS A 70 0.76 12.01 -3.74
N ALA A 71 0.47 11.96 -2.44
CA ALA A 71 -0.39 10.94 -1.86
C ALA A 71 -1.83 11.04 -2.41
N PRO A 72 -2.58 9.93 -2.48
CA PRO A 72 -3.98 9.95 -2.88
C PRO A 72 -4.81 10.91 -2.00
N HIS A 73 -5.57 11.80 -2.64
CA HIS A 73 -6.50 12.70 -1.96
C HIS A 73 -7.77 11.93 -1.56
N VAL A 74 -8.14 12.04 -0.30
CA VAL A 74 -9.36 11.44 0.24
C VAL A 74 -10.45 12.50 0.31
N LYS A 75 -11.68 12.15 -0.11
CA LYS A 75 -12.87 13.01 0.07
C LYS A 75 -13.71 12.51 1.24
N LEU A 76 -14.42 13.41 1.92
CA LEU A 76 -15.24 13.10 3.12
C LEU A 76 -16.35 12.05 2.90
N ASN A 77 -16.72 11.78 1.65
CA ASN A 77 -17.70 10.76 1.29
C ASN A 77 -17.08 9.40 0.92
N TYR A 78 -15.75 9.25 0.92
CA TYR A 78 -15.11 8.00 0.56
C TYR A 78 -15.42 6.88 1.57
N PRO A 79 -15.72 5.66 1.09
CA PRO A 79 -15.92 4.54 1.99
C PRO A 79 -14.58 4.14 2.64
N ILE A 80 -14.64 3.71 3.90
CA ILE A 80 -13.49 3.22 4.69
C ILE A 80 -12.65 2.18 3.93
N SER A 81 -13.30 1.25 3.22
CA SER A 81 -12.62 0.23 2.42
C SER A 81 -11.73 0.83 1.33
N LYS A 82 -12.17 1.92 0.68
CA LYS A 82 -11.38 2.64 -0.32
C LYS A 82 -10.21 3.37 0.34
N ILE A 83 -10.40 3.96 1.51
CA ILE A 83 -9.32 4.62 2.26
C ILE A 83 -8.25 3.59 2.66
N ALA A 84 -8.65 2.44 3.19
CA ALA A 84 -7.75 1.33 3.53
C ALA A 84 -6.98 0.86 2.30
N GLN A 85 -7.66 0.71 1.15
CA GLN A 85 -7.03 0.35 -0.11
C GLN A 85 -5.98 1.38 -0.53
N LEU A 86 -6.33 2.67 -0.53
CA LEU A 86 -5.41 3.76 -0.87
C LEU A 86 -4.17 3.79 0.05
N MET A 87 -4.33 3.55 1.35
CA MET A 87 -3.21 3.48 2.30
C MET A 87 -2.27 2.30 1.99
N ILE A 88 -2.84 1.13 1.66
CA ILE A 88 -2.06 -0.06 1.32
C ILE A 88 -1.31 0.11 0.01
N GLU A 89 -1.98 0.63 -1.03
CA GLU A 89 -1.41 0.80 -2.37
C GLU A 89 -0.33 1.88 -2.42
N SER A 90 -0.59 3.02 -1.76
CA SER A 90 0.38 4.12 -1.66
C SER A 90 1.49 3.87 -0.64
N LYS A 91 1.36 2.84 0.22
CA LYS A 91 2.29 2.56 1.33
C LYS A 91 2.41 3.71 2.33
N ILE A 92 1.41 4.59 2.38
CA ILE A 92 1.36 5.74 3.26
C ILE A 92 0.17 5.55 4.20
N HIS A 93 0.44 5.58 5.50
CA HIS A 93 -0.58 5.37 6.53
C HIS A 93 -1.34 6.66 6.88
N TYR A 94 -0.96 7.81 6.33
CA TYR A 94 -1.62 9.09 6.57
C TYR A 94 -1.95 9.76 5.24
N LEU A 95 -3.25 9.85 4.91
CA LEU A 95 -3.69 10.43 3.64
C LEU A 95 -4.31 11.81 3.85
N PRO A 96 -4.04 12.78 2.94
CA PRO A 96 -4.64 14.10 3.02
C PRO A 96 -6.13 14.04 2.66
N VAL A 97 -6.94 14.78 3.41
CA VAL A 97 -8.38 14.89 3.20
C VAL A 97 -8.70 16.26 2.60
N PHE A 98 -9.52 16.27 1.56
CA PHE A 98 -9.96 17.46 0.87
C PHE A 98 -11.50 17.54 0.84
N ASP A 99 -12.02 18.77 0.85
CA ASP A 99 -13.43 19.04 0.60
C ASP A 99 -13.74 19.01 -0.92
N ASP A 100 -14.99 19.31 -1.28
CA ASP A 100 -15.44 19.34 -2.69
C ASP A 100 -14.88 20.54 -3.47
N LYS A 101 -14.27 21.52 -2.80
CA LYS A 101 -13.60 22.70 -3.38
C LYS A 101 -12.08 22.53 -3.45
N ASP A 102 -11.58 21.31 -3.27
CA ASP A 102 -10.16 20.95 -3.22
C ASP A 102 -9.35 21.72 -2.17
N GLN A 103 -9.99 22.12 -1.07
CA GLN A 103 -9.31 22.68 0.10
C GLN A 103 -8.85 21.56 1.03
N PHE A 104 -7.61 21.67 1.52
CA PHE A 104 -7.05 20.73 2.49
C PHE A 104 -7.77 20.89 3.84
N MET A 105 -8.43 19.83 4.29
CA MET A 105 -9.23 19.82 5.53
C MET A 105 -8.50 19.19 6.72
N GLY A 106 -7.51 18.35 6.45
CA GLY A 106 -6.82 17.58 7.48
C GLY A 106 -6.32 16.25 6.92
N ILE A 107 -6.18 15.26 7.78
CA ILE A 107 -5.64 13.94 7.41
C ILE A 107 -6.52 12.82 7.96
N VAL A 108 -6.37 11.63 7.39
CA VAL A 108 -6.83 10.39 8.00
C VAL A 108 -5.66 9.45 8.18
N SER A 109 -5.62 8.75 9.32
CA SER A 109 -4.55 7.82 9.64
C SER A 109 -5.04 6.37 9.66
N ALA A 110 -4.15 5.42 9.36
CA ALA A 110 -4.44 4.00 9.46
C ALA A 110 -4.86 3.59 10.88
N ARG A 111 -4.27 4.23 11.90
CA ARG A 111 -4.65 3.99 13.30
C ARG A 111 -6.03 4.56 13.63
N GLY A 112 -6.34 5.78 13.18
CA GLY A 112 -7.67 6.35 13.33
C GLY A 112 -8.73 5.49 12.65
N LEU A 113 -8.42 4.99 11.45
CA LEU A 113 -9.29 4.07 10.71
C LEU A 113 -9.50 2.75 11.48
N LEU A 114 -8.43 2.12 11.98
CA LEU A 114 -8.51 0.86 12.71
C LEU A 114 -9.22 1.00 14.06
N ARG A 115 -8.97 2.10 14.79
CA ARG A 115 -9.66 2.40 16.06
C ARG A 115 -11.16 2.57 15.85
N ALA A 116 -11.55 3.26 14.76
CA ALA A 116 -12.95 3.38 14.36
C ALA A 116 -13.62 2.06 13.96
N LEU A 117 -12.87 0.97 13.79
CA LEU A 117 -13.39 -0.34 13.37
C LEU A 117 -13.23 -1.41 14.46
N GLU A 118 -12.60 -1.08 15.60
CA GLU A 118 -12.18 -2.07 16.61
C GLU A 118 -13.32 -2.89 17.22
N TYR A 119 -14.54 -2.34 17.18
CA TYR A 119 -15.75 -2.98 17.69
C TYR A 119 -16.33 -4.04 16.75
N LEU A 120 -15.86 -4.15 15.51
CA LEU A 120 -16.42 -5.10 14.53
C LEU A 120 -16.05 -6.55 14.88
N ASP A 121 -17.02 -7.45 14.68
CA ASP A 121 -16.88 -8.88 14.99
C ASP A 121 -15.74 -9.59 14.27
N ILE A 122 -15.29 -9.04 13.13
CA ILE A 122 -14.12 -9.55 12.41
C ILE A 122 -12.87 -9.62 13.31
N PHE A 123 -12.74 -8.74 14.31
CA PHE A 123 -11.64 -8.77 15.26
C PHE A 123 -11.77 -9.86 16.33
N MET A 124 -12.94 -10.51 16.47
CA MET A 124 -13.14 -11.71 17.28
C MET A 124 -12.73 -13.00 16.55
N THR A 125 -12.21 -12.88 15.34
CA THR A 125 -11.62 -14.02 14.62
C THR A 125 -10.28 -14.40 15.25
N LYS A 126 -9.94 -15.68 15.26
CA LYS A 126 -8.64 -16.15 15.73
C LYS A 126 -7.51 -15.74 14.78
N VAL A 127 -6.32 -15.56 15.34
CA VAL A 127 -5.08 -15.33 14.59
C VAL A 127 -4.87 -16.44 13.55
N SER A 128 -5.11 -17.71 13.92
CA SER A 128 -4.99 -18.87 13.03
C SER A 128 -5.71 -18.70 11.69
N ASP A 129 -6.91 -18.12 11.70
CA ASP A 129 -7.75 -18.01 10.51
C ASP A 129 -7.24 -16.92 9.57
N LEU A 130 -6.68 -15.85 10.12
CA LEU A 130 -5.96 -14.85 9.33
C LEU A 130 -4.70 -15.46 8.71
N LEU A 131 -3.94 -16.24 9.48
CA LEU A 131 -2.71 -16.87 8.99
C LEU A 131 -3.00 -17.85 7.84
N ALA A 132 -4.10 -18.62 7.92
CA ALA A 132 -4.52 -19.52 6.86
C ALA A 132 -4.82 -18.80 5.53
N ARG A 133 -5.26 -17.54 5.58
CA ARG A 133 -5.56 -16.71 4.39
C ARG A 133 -4.34 -15.92 3.89
N LYS A 134 -3.31 -15.78 4.73
CA LYS A 134 -2.12 -14.97 4.43
C LYS A 134 -1.21 -15.72 3.46
N LYS A 135 -1.15 -15.22 2.22
CA LYS A 135 -0.36 -15.83 1.13
C LYS A 135 1.15 -15.57 1.21
N LEU A 136 1.57 -14.52 1.93
CA LEU A 136 2.97 -14.15 2.04
C LEU A 136 3.62 -14.94 3.18
N PRO A 137 4.69 -15.71 2.92
CA PRO A 137 5.40 -16.42 3.97
C PRO A 137 6.12 -15.45 4.89
N LEU A 138 6.41 -15.91 6.11
CA LEU A 138 7.26 -15.17 7.03
C LEU A 138 8.67 -15.04 6.42
N VAL A 139 9.19 -13.81 6.41
CA VAL A 139 10.55 -13.55 5.94
C VAL A 139 11.44 -13.28 7.14
N MET A 140 12.47 -14.12 7.27
CA MET A 140 13.40 -14.10 8.39
C MET A 140 14.83 -13.79 7.94
N VAL A 141 15.62 -13.28 8.88
CA VAL A 141 17.09 -13.17 8.83
C VAL A 141 17.68 -13.68 10.13
N PHE A 142 18.91 -14.18 10.08
CA PHE A 142 19.66 -14.47 11.29
C PHE A 142 20.24 -13.19 11.88
N GLU A 143 20.37 -13.13 13.20
CA GLU A 143 20.97 -11.98 13.89
C GLU A 143 22.42 -11.73 13.49
N ASP A 144 23.12 -12.78 13.02
CA ASP A 144 24.49 -12.74 12.53
C ASP A 144 24.62 -12.39 11.04
N ASP A 145 23.51 -12.40 10.28
CA ASP A 145 23.52 -12.04 8.86
C ASP A 145 24.05 -10.61 8.67
N SER A 146 24.65 -10.35 7.50
CA SER A 146 25.05 -8.99 7.14
C SER A 146 23.84 -8.14 6.74
N LEU A 147 23.96 -6.83 6.92
CA LEU A 147 22.91 -5.89 6.52
C LEU A 147 22.61 -5.95 5.02
N ALA A 148 23.61 -6.29 4.19
CA ALA A 148 23.42 -6.53 2.75
C ALA A 148 22.36 -7.61 2.48
N VAL A 149 22.42 -8.72 3.21
CA VAL A 149 21.46 -9.83 3.11
C VAL A 149 20.06 -9.35 3.52
N ALA A 150 19.96 -8.60 4.62
CA ALA A 150 18.68 -8.04 5.06
C ALA A 150 18.09 -7.06 4.03
N LEU A 151 18.89 -6.14 3.47
CA LEU A 151 18.46 -5.20 2.44
C LEU A 151 18.03 -5.90 1.14
N GLN A 152 18.71 -6.98 0.75
CA GLN A 152 18.30 -7.80 -0.39
C GLN A 152 16.93 -8.45 -0.11
N LYS A 153 16.73 -9.05 1.07
CA LYS A 153 15.46 -9.67 1.46
C LYS A 153 14.32 -8.67 1.49
N PHE A 154 14.54 -7.47 2.02
CA PHE A 154 13.53 -6.42 1.98
C PHE A 154 13.12 -6.07 0.53
N LYS A 155 14.09 -5.90 -0.37
CA LYS A 155 13.83 -5.58 -1.79
C LYS A 155 13.06 -6.70 -2.48
N ALA A 156 13.48 -7.96 -2.29
CA ALA A 156 12.88 -9.13 -2.93
C ALA A 156 11.45 -9.38 -2.46
N SER A 157 11.20 -9.27 -1.15
CA SER A 157 9.89 -9.54 -0.55
C SER A 157 8.94 -8.34 -0.55
N ARG A 158 9.44 -7.13 -0.84
CA ARG A 158 8.68 -5.86 -0.83
C ARG A 158 7.98 -5.57 0.51
N ILE A 159 8.56 -6.03 1.62
CA ILE A 159 8.10 -5.77 2.98
C ILE A 159 8.95 -4.69 3.66
N SER A 160 8.51 -4.27 4.85
CA SER A 160 9.17 -3.23 5.65
C SER A 160 9.75 -3.69 6.97
N LYS A 161 9.51 -4.95 7.34
CA LYS A 161 10.02 -5.58 8.56
C LYS A 161 10.47 -7.00 8.27
N LEU A 162 11.60 -7.39 8.85
CA LEU A 162 12.12 -8.75 8.88
C LEU A 162 12.10 -9.25 10.32
N VAL A 163 11.66 -10.48 10.51
CA VAL A 163 11.81 -11.15 11.80
C VAL A 163 13.25 -11.63 11.92
N VAL A 164 13.88 -11.35 13.05
CA VAL A 164 15.27 -11.72 13.32
C VAL A 164 15.28 -12.91 14.27
N VAL A 165 16.03 -13.96 13.93
CA VAL A 165 16.18 -15.19 14.71
C VAL A 165 17.64 -15.50 15.02
N ASN A 166 17.88 -16.33 16.03
CA ASN A 166 19.20 -16.93 16.27
C ASN A 166 19.38 -18.24 15.48
N LYS A 167 20.52 -18.91 15.69
CA LYS A 167 20.85 -20.19 15.05
C LYS A 167 19.87 -21.31 15.40
N GLU A 168 19.25 -21.25 16.57
CA GLU A 168 18.21 -22.17 17.02
C GLU A 168 16.81 -21.77 16.52
N MET A 169 16.69 -20.84 15.56
CA MET A 169 15.44 -20.35 14.99
C MET A 169 14.49 -19.64 15.98
N ARG A 170 14.97 -19.31 17.19
CA ARG A 170 14.19 -18.56 18.19
C ARG A 170 14.18 -17.08 17.86
N LEU A 171 13.04 -16.44 18.10
CA LEU A 171 12.87 -15.00 17.91
C LEU A 171 13.89 -14.20 18.74
N LYS A 172 14.61 -13.27 18.09
CA LYS A 172 15.54 -12.33 18.74
C LYS A 172 15.13 -10.89 18.59
N GLY A 173 14.39 -10.56 17.53
CA GLY A 173 13.99 -9.18 17.30
C GLY A 173 13.23 -8.96 16.01
N ILE A 174 13.02 -7.68 15.72
CA ILE A 174 12.56 -7.21 14.41
C ILE A 174 13.58 -6.20 13.88
N LEU A 175 13.91 -6.33 12.60
CA LEU A 175 14.62 -5.30 11.85
C LEU A 175 13.61 -4.64 10.91
N SER A 176 13.44 -3.32 10.99
CA SER A 176 12.61 -2.58 10.04
C SER A 176 13.44 -1.70 9.13
N TYR A 177 12.90 -1.37 7.96
CA TYR A 177 13.50 -0.33 7.11
C TYR A 177 13.63 1.00 7.85
N TYR A 178 12.74 1.29 8.80
CA TYR A 178 12.77 2.53 9.56
C TYR A 178 14.02 2.65 10.42
N ASP A 179 14.45 1.55 11.04
CA ASP A 179 15.70 1.49 11.82
C ASP A 179 16.95 1.78 10.98
N LEU A 180 16.84 1.65 9.65
CA LEU A 180 17.93 1.84 8.70
C LEU A 180 17.91 3.21 8.03
N ILE A 181 16.84 4.00 8.15
CA ILE A 181 16.68 5.27 7.40
C ILE A 181 17.82 6.24 7.67
N SER A 182 18.20 6.45 8.94
CA SER A 182 19.26 7.40 9.30
C SER A 182 20.61 7.02 8.65
N TYR A 183 20.89 5.73 8.58
CA TYR A 183 22.08 5.20 7.92
C TYR A 183 22.00 5.29 6.40
N LEU A 184 20.83 5.03 5.81
CA LEU A 184 20.61 5.07 4.35
C LEU A 184 20.55 6.50 3.79
N ALA A 185 20.07 7.46 4.58
CA ALA A 185 19.97 8.88 4.21
C ALA A 185 21.28 9.66 4.46
N SER A 186 22.27 9.02 5.09
CA SER A 186 23.58 9.62 5.32
C SER A 186 24.30 9.84 3.98
N PRO A 187 24.88 11.04 3.74
CA PRO A 187 25.61 11.31 2.51
C PRO A 187 26.75 10.29 2.33
N LYS A 188 26.86 9.69 1.14
CA LYS A 188 28.03 8.88 0.80
C LYS A 188 29.25 9.79 0.84
N LYS A 189 30.11 9.66 1.86
CA LYS A 189 31.43 10.27 1.83
C LYS A 189 32.12 9.76 0.57
N ARG A 190 32.41 10.66 -0.38
CA ARG A 190 33.36 10.37 -1.45
C ARG A 190 34.71 10.32 -0.76
N ASP A 191 35.15 9.13 -0.38
CA ASP A 191 36.51 8.95 0.12
C ASP A 191 37.46 9.34 -1.02
N ARG A 192 38.03 10.54 -0.91
CA ARG A 192 39.14 11.04 -1.73
C ARG A 192 40.49 10.65 -1.12
N SER A 193 40.60 9.47 -0.53
CA SER A 193 41.88 8.96 -0.09
C SER A 193 42.01 7.46 -0.35
N ASP A 194 42.92 7.12 -1.25
CA ASP A 194 43.59 5.82 -1.39
C ASP A 194 44.43 5.48 -0.15
N ARG A 195 43.81 5.45 1.03
CA ARG A 195 44.43 4.89 2.23
C ARG A 195 43.38 4.06 2.95
N ALA A 196 43.57 2.74 2.84
CA ALA A 196 43.03 1.68 3.67
C ALA A 196 42.23 2.17 4.88
N ASN A 197 40.91 2.23 4.74
CA ASN A 197 40.03 2.46 5.87
C ASN A 197 39.28 1.16 6.15
N ASP A 198 39.82 0.44 7.12
CA ASP A 198 39.45 -0.92 7.58
C ASP A 198 38.10 -0.95 8.32
N ARG A 199 37.15 -0.10 7.91
CA ARG A 199 35.79 -0.09 8.44
C ARG A 199 34.91 -0.88 7.48
N PRO A 200 34.38 -2.05 7.87
CA PRO A 200 33.40 -2.74 7.05
C PRO A 200 32.28 -1.74 6.73
N GLY A 201 32.03 -1.51 5.44
CA GLY A 201 30.93 -0.67 4.99
C GLY A 201 29.64 -1.09 5.68
N LEU A 202 28.69 -0.18 5.87
CA LEU A 202 27.42 -0.42 6.57
C LEU A 202 26.76 -1.77 6.20
N GLN A 203 26.90 -2.17 4.94
CA GLN A 203 26.44 -3.43 4.36
C GLN A 203 26.99 -4.70 5.02
N ASN A 204 28.24 -4.67 5.49
CA ASN A 204 28.93 -5.80 6.10
C ASN A 204 28.68 -5.89 7.63
N LYS A 205 28.04 -4.88 8.23
CA LYS A 205 27.68 -4.93 9.64
C LYS A 205 26.58 -5.96 9.87
N SER A 206 26.66 -6.63 11.01
CA SER A 206 25.70 -7.66 11.42
C SER A 206 24.33 -7.05 11.78
N VAL A 207 23.25 -7.76 11.47
CA VAL A 207 21.85 -7.39 11.75
C VAL A 207 21.62 -7.11 13.23
N ARG A 208 22.30 -7.83 14.14
CA ARG A 208 22.18 -7.64 15.59
C ARG A 208 22.41 -6.21 16.09
N HIS A 209 23.17 -5.40 15.36
CA HIS A 209 23.43 -4.01 15.73
C HIS A 209 22.26 -3.06 15.41
N PHE A 210 21.26 -3.51 14.67
CA PHE A 210 20.16 -2.68 14.17
C PHE A 210 18.78 -3.17 14.57
N LEU A 211 18.67 -4.40 15.09
CA LEU A 211 17.38 -4.97 15.48
C LEU A 211 16.82 -4.31 16.75
N LYS A 212 15.50 -4.33 16.87
CA LYS A 212 14.79 -4.07 18.12
C LYS A 212 14.48 -5.39 18.81
N THR A 213 14.97 -5.55 20.04
CA THR A 213 14.83 -6.80 20.83
C THR A 213 13.48 -6.93 21.53
N MET A 214 12.86 -5.81 21.92
CA MET A 214 11.55 -5.81 22.56
C MET A 214 10.45 -6.01 21.51
N VAL A 215 10.15 -7.28 21.22
CA VAL A 215 9.11 -7.68 20.27
C VAL A 215 7.88 -8.09 21.03
N LEU A 216 6.74 -7.48 20.71
CA LEU A 216 5.45 -7.96 21.21
C LEU A 216 5.01 -9.15 20.38
N THR A 217 4.56 -10.19 21.08
CA THR A 217 4.21 -11.48 20.51
C THR A 217 2.81 -11.91 20.88
N LEU A 218 2.23 -12.75 20.03
CA LEU A 218 0.98 -13.48 20.25
C LEU A 218 1.15 -14.92 19.75
N ASN A 219 0.16 -15.75 20.01
CA ASN A 219 0.07 -17.14 19.63
C ASN A 219 -1.05 -17.30 18.59
N LYS A 220 -1.11 -18.46 17.91
CA LYS A 220 -2.14 -18.71 16.88
C LYS A 220 -3.57 -18.77 17.41
N ASP A 221 -3.72 -19.03 18.72
CA ASP A 221 -5.00 -19.21 19.40
C ASP A 221 -5.58 -17.90 19.95
N ASP A 222 -4.78 -16.84 19.99
CA ASP A 222 -5.21 -15.49 20.34
C ASP A 222 -6.13 -14.89 19.27
N TYR A 223 -6.76 -13.76 19.57
CA TYR A 223 -7.70 -13.09 18.69
C TYR A 223 -7.05 -11.93 17.93
N LEU A 224 -7.62 -11.58 16.77
CA LEU A 224 -7.18 -10.41 16.00
C LEU A 224 -7.34 -9.10 16.78
N ARG A 225 -8.29 -9.03 17.71
CA ARG A 225 -8.46 -7.92 18.65
C ARG A 225 -7.23 -7.69 19.50
N ASP A 226 -6.55 -8.74 19.96
CA ASP A 226 -5.34 -8.63 20.77
C ASP A 226 -4.21 -8.00 19.94
N ALA A 227 -4.05 -8.46 18.70
CA ALA A 227 -3.07 -7.89 17.76
C ALA A 227 -3.38 -6.42 17.44
N LEU A 228 -4.66 -6.09 17.23
CA LEU A 228 -5.13 -4.73 17.01
C LEU A 228 -4.81 -3.84 18.21
N HIS A 229 -5.14 -4.29 19.43
CA HIS A 229 -4.92 -3.54 20.66
C HIS A 229 -3.43 -3.24 20.89
N LEU A 230 -2.55 -4.24 20.70
CA LEU A 230 -1.10 -4.03 20.78
C LEU A 230 -0.61 -3.00 19.76
N ILE A 231 -1.08 -3.08 18.51
CA ILE A 231 -0.69 -2.13 17.44
C ILE A 231 -1.15 -0.70 17.74
N LEU A 232 -2.36 -0.53 18.27
CA LEU A 232 -2.93 0.78 18.58
C LEU A 232 -2.28 1.39 19.84
N GLU A 233 -2.29 0.66 20.96
CA GLU A 233 -1.91 1.20 22.27
C GLU A 233 -0.39 1.30 22.44
N LYS A 234 0.36 0.33 21.92
CA LYS A 234 1.83 0.38 21.97
C LYS A 234 2.43 1.19 20.82
N LYS A 235 1.57 1.76 19.95
CA LYS A 235 1.94 2.56 18.76
C LYS A 235 2.97 1.84 17.86
N ILE A 236 2.95 0.52 17.83
CA ILE A 236 3.78 -0.30 16.95
C ILE A 236 3.07 -0.57 15.61
N GLY A 237 3.77 -1.18 14.67
CA GLY A 237 3.23 -1.48 13.34
C GLY A 237 3.11 -2.97 13.02
N SER A 238 3.40 -3.84 14.00
CA SER A 238 3.34 -5.29 13.84
C SER A 238 3.49 -6.05 15.15
N VAL A 239 2.97 -7.27 15.19
CA VAL A 239 3.08 -8.24 16.28
C VAL A 239 3.55 -9.57 15.67
N VAL A 240 4.54 -10.23 16.28
CA VAL A 240 5.05 -11.52 15.79
C VAL A 240 4.24 -12.66 16.40
N ILE A 241 3.88 -13.64 15.58
CA ILE A 241 3.18 -14.83 16.05
C ILE A 241 4.21 -15.92 16.30
N ILE A 242 4.21 -16.50 17.50
CA ILE A 242 5.17 -17.52 17.93
C ILE A 242 4.48 -18.84 18.29
N ASP A 243 5.26 -19.92 18.30
CA ASP A 243 4.87 -21.19 18.91
C ASP A 243 5.27 -21.26 20.40
N SER A 244 5.00 -22.41 21.04
CA SER A 244 5.37 -22.66 22.44
C SER A 244 6.87 -22.77 22.69
N GLN A 245 7.68 -22.93 21.64
CA GLN A 245 9.14 -23.01 21.71
C GLN A 245 9.82 -21.67 21.38
N TYR A 246 9.03 -20.60 21.23
CA TYR A 246 9.48 -19.25 20.88
C TYR A 246 10.05 -19.14 19.45
N HIS A 247 9.65 -20.05 18.56
CA HIS A 247 9.91 -19.92 17.12
C HIS A 247 8.84 -19.02 16.47
N PRO A 248 9.22 -18.09 15.60
CA PRO A 248 8.26 -17.25 14.92
C PRO A 248 7.57 -18.02 13.78
N ILE A 249 6.25 -18.11 13.87
CA ILE A 249 5.36 -18.72 12.86
C ILE A 249 5.01 -17.69 11.78
N ASN A 250 4.67 -16.46 12.19
CA ASN A 250 4.25 -15.41 11.26
C ASN A 250 4.38 -14.00 11.87
N ILE A 251 3.92 -12.98 11.14
CA ILE A 251 3.83 -11.59 11.60
C ILE A 251 2.51 -10.97 11.13
N ILE A 252 1.77 -10.37 12.07
CA ILE A 252 0.60 -9.53 11.78
C ILE A 252 1.06 -8.09 11.76
N THR A 253 0.69 -7.37 10.71
CA THR A 253 1.05 -5.96 10.51
C THR A 253 -0.20 -5.08 10.39
N THR A 254 -0.03 -3.76 10.51
CA THR A 254 -1.10 -2.79 10.21
C THR A 254 -1.72 -3.03 8.82
N LYS A 255 -0.91 -3.42 7.83
CA LYS A 255 -1.39 -3.75 6.48
C LYS A 255 -2.34 -4.95 6.49
N ASP A 256 -2.04 -5.99 7.25
CA ASP A 256 -2.89 -7.18 7.34
C ASP A 256 -4.24 -6.81 7.95
N LEU A 257 -4.26 -6.00 9.02
CA LEU A 257 -5.50 -5.53 9.64
C LEU A 257 -6.31 -4.62 8.70
N LEU A 258 -5.66 -3.70 7.97
CA LEU A 258 -6.33 -2.87 6.96
C LEU A 258 -6.92 -3.74 5.83
N SER A 259 -6.21 -4.80 5.44
CA SER A 259 -6.63 -5.67 4.33
C SER A 259 -7.90 -6.47 4.62
N LEU A 260 -8.30 -6.61 5.89
CA LEU A 260 -9.58 -7.19 6.28
C LEU A 260 -10.79 -6.41 5.74
N PHE A 261 -10.61 -5.09 5.54
CA PHE A 261 -11.66 -4.17 5.10
C PHE A 261 -11.53 -3.73 3.65
N VAL A 262 -10.38 -4.00 3.05
CA VAL A 262 -10.25 -3.93 1.61
C VAL A 262 -11.05 -5.11 1.10
N ARG A 263 -12.24 -4.84 0.54
CA ARG A 263 -12.88 -5.81 -0.33
C ARG A 263 -11.78 -6.32 -1.23
N GLU A 264 -11.61 -7.64 -1.34
CA GLU A 264 -10.92 -8.16 -2.51
C GLU A 264 -11.63 -7.45 -3.65
N SER A 265 -10.98 -6.45 -4.24
CA SER A 265 -11.14 -6.24 -5.64
C SER A 265 -10.81 -7.64 -6.13
N THR A 266 -11.84 -8.40 -6.49
CA THR A 266 -11.74 -9.30 -7.62
C THR A 266 -10.85 -8.49 -8.55
N LYS A 267 -9.55 -8.81 -8.68
CA LYS A 267 -8.63 -8.09 -9.57
C LYS A 267 -9.48 -7.81 -10.78
N GLU A 268 -9.87 -6.55 -11.01
CA GLU A 268 -11.10 -6.34 -11.77
C GLU A 268 -10.91 -7.10 -13.07
N THR A 269 -11.72 -8.13 -13.28
CA THR A 269 -11.49 -9.05 -14.39
C THR A 269 -11.72 -8.32 -15.70
N ILE A 270 -12.07 -7.03 -15.66
CA ILE A 270 -12.32 -6.13 -16.75
C ILE A 270 -11.81 -4.72 -16.42
N GLU A 271 -11.00 -4.14 -17.31
CA GLU A 271 -10.68 -2.71 -17.36
C GLU A 271 -11.54 -2.03 -18.42
N LEU A 272 -12.05 -0.83 -18.12
CA LEU A 272 -12.78 0.00 -19.09
C LEU A 272 -11.92 1.19 -19.51
N THR A 273 -11.70 1.34 -20.81
CA THR A 273 -11.11 2.52 -21.42
C THR A 273 -12.15 3.15 -22.35
N SER A 274 -12.38 4.44 -22.21
CA SER A 274 -13.34 5.15 -23.07
C SER A 274 -12.78 6.45 -23.63
N LYS A 275 -13.23 6.82 -24.83
CA LYS A 275 -12.85 8.07 -25.50
C LYS A 275 -14.08 8.76 -26.07
N ASN A 276 -14.20 10.06 -25.78
CA ASN A 276 -15.23 10.97 -26.29
C ASN A 276 -16.69 10.60 -25.92
N LEU A 277 -16.91 9.86 -24.82
CA LEU A 277 -18.27 9.46 -24.44
C LEU A 277 -19.14 10.62 -23.95
N SER A 278 -20.32 10.77 -24.56
CA SER A 278 -21.38 11.68 -24.13
C SER A 278 -22.00 11.24 -22.79
N LYS A 279 -22.75 12.14 -22.12
CA LYS A 279 -23.41 11.83 -20.84
C LYS A 279 -24.43 10.69 -20.97
N GLU A 280 -25.15 10.64 -22.09
CA GLU A 280 -26.12 9.59 -22.38
C GLU A 280 -25.44 8.23 -22.57
N SER A 281 -24.38 8.18 -23.39
CA SER A 281 -23.58 6.97 -23.61
C SER A 281 -23.00 6.41 -22.31
N ARG A 282 -22.54 7.27 -21.39
CA ARG A 282 -22.03 6.84 -20.08
C ARG A 282 -23.09 6.14 -19.23
N ARG A 283 -24.33 6.65 -19.25
CA ARG A 283 -25.44 6.05 -18.50
C ARG A 283 -25.78 4.66 -19.05
N THR A 284 -25.85 4.53 -20.37
CA THR A 284 -26.08 3.25 -21.06
C THR A 284 -24.96 2.24 -20.78
N LEU A 285 -23.71 2.72 -20.74
CA LEU A 285 -22.55 1.90 -20.46
C LEU A 285 -22.52 1.36 -19.02
N GLY A 286 -22.92 2.16 -18.03
CA GLY A 286 -22.89 1.73 -16.62
C GLY A 286 -23.66 0.44 -16.36
N GLY A 287 -24.90 0.34 -16.86
CA GLY A 287 -25.71 -0.87 -16.72
C GLY A 287 -25.12 -2.07 -17.45
N PHE A 288 -24.63 -1.86 -18.68
CA PHE A 288 -23.98 -2.92 -19.45
C PHE A 288 -22.70 -3.45 -18.75
N PHE A 289 -21.89 -2.55 -18.20
CA PHE A 289 -20.61 -2.89 -17.61
C PHE A 289 -20.76 -3.82 -16.40
N GLU A 290 -21.75 -3.57 -15.54
CA GLU A 290 -22.04 -4.46 -14.40
C GLU A 290 -22.53 -5.83 -14.86
N HIS A 291 -23.40 -5.89 -15.87
CA HIS A 291 -23.84 -7.15 -16.45
C HIS A 291 -22.69 -7.92 -17.12
N LEU A 292 -21.79 -7.23 -17.79
CA LEU A 292 -20.60 -7.84 -18.40
C LEU A 292 -19.66 -8.40 -17.34
N LYS A 293 -19.43 -7.66 -16.24
CA LYS A 293 -18.62 -8.11 -15.09
C LYS A 293 -19.12 -9.43 -14.51
N LEU A 294 -20.45 -9.61 -14.41
CA LEU A 294 -21.06 -10.85 -13.95
C LEU A 294 -20.89 -12.00 -14.95
N SER A 295 -21.01 -11.74 -16.26
CA SER A 295 -20.79 -12.73 -17.31
C SER A 295 -19.33 -13.23 -17.35
N LEU A 296 -18.36 -12.31 -17.27
CA LEU A 296 -16.94 -12.64 -17.36
C LEU A 296 -16.42 -13.48 -16.18
N LYS A 297 -17.05 -13.37 -15.01
CA LYS A 297 -16.73 -14.24 -13.85
C LYS A 297 -17.01 -15.72 -14.11
N LYS A 298 -17.86 -16.04 -15.09
CA LYS A 298 -18.22 -17.42 -15.43
C LYS A 298 -17.23 -18.08 -16.39
N ILE A 299 -16.31 -17.32 -16.98
CA ILE A 299 -15.33 -17.86 -17.94
C ILE A 299 -14.17 -18.50 -17.14
N PRO A 300 -14.01 -19.83 -17.17
CA PRO A 300 -12.85 -20.48 -16.55
C PRO A 300 -11.57 -19.98 -17.24
N ASP A 301 -10.54 -19.68 -16.44
CA ASP A 301 -9.22 -19.23 -16.90
C ASP A 301 -9.08 -17.82 -17.48
N LEU A 302 -10.11 -16.97 -17.39
CA LEU A 302 -9.95 -15.55 -17.68
C LEU A 302 -9.06 -14.87 -16.62
N ALA A 303 -7.92 -14.32 -17.05
CA ALA A 303 -7.02 -13.56 -16.16
C ALA A 303 -7.42 -12.08 -16.09
N LYS A 304 -7.82 -11.52 -17.24
CA LYS A 304 -8.15 -10.11 -17.39
C LYS A 304 -8.98 -9.90 -18.65
N ALA A 305 -9.79 -8.86 -18.68
CA ALA A 305 -10.47 -8.37 -19.85
C ALA A 305 -10.25 -6.87 -19.98
N LYS A 306 -10.32 -6.35 -21.20
CA LYS A 306 -10.23 -4.92 -21.49
C LYS A 306 -11.34 -4.54 -22.44
N LEU A 307 -12.24 -3.67 -22.01
CA LEU A 307 -13.29 -3.09 -22.82
C LEU A 307 -12.86 -1.68 -23.25
N PHE A 308 -12.72 -1.47 -24.54
CA PHE A 308 -12.43 -0.19 -25.15
C PHE A 308 -13.68 0.31 -25.88
N ILE A 309 -14.06 1.57 -25.64
CA ILE A 309 -15.20 2.21 -26.29
C ILE A 309 -14.80 3.58 -26.80
N LYS A 310 -15.06 3.84 -28.07
CA LYS A 310 -14.87 5.15 -28.70
C LYS A 310 -16.17 5.60 -29.33
N GLU A 311 -16.61 6.80 -28.95
CA GLU A 311 -17.71 7.52 -29.60
C GLU A 311 -17.11 8.52 -30.59
N GLU A 312 -17.61 8.49 -31.82
CA GLU A 312 -17.19 9.35 -32.92
C GLU A 312 -18.40 10.07 -33.51
N LYS A 313 -18.15 11.22 -34.14
CA LYS A 313 -19.18 12.01 -34.82
C LYS A 313 -20.38 12.33 -33.92
N ASP A 314 -20.10 12.70 -32.66
CA ASP A 314 -21.09 13.10 -31.66
C ASP A 314 -22.27 12.11 -31.51
N GLY A 315 -21.95 10.82 -31.37
CA GLY A 315 -22.94 9.74 -31.25
C GLY A 315 -23.32 9.07 -32.56
N GLY A 316 -22.79 9.53 -33.70
CA GLY A 316 -23.05 8.96 -35.02
C GLY A 316 -22.36 7.61 -35.28
N LEU A 317 -21.31 7.26 -34.54
CA LEU A 317 -20.62 5.98 -34.64
C LEU A 317 -19.98 5.56 -33.30
N PHE A 318 -20.18 4.32 -32.91
CA PHE A 318 -19.56 3.69 -31.76
C PHE A 318 -18.65 2.56 -32.21
N LYS A 319 -17.41 2.55 -31.70
CA LYS A 319 -16.46 1.46 -31.86
C LYS A 319 -16.21 0.83 -30.49
N VAL A 320 -16.46 -0.48 -30.38
CA VAL A 320 -16.31 -1.25 -29.15
C VAL A 320 -15.36 -2.41 -29.42
N MET A 321 -14.38 -2.58 -28.55
CA MET A 321 -13.47 -3.73 -28.57
C MET A 321 -13.40 -4.35 -27.18
N LEU A 322 -13.63 -5.64 -27.08
CA LEU A 322 -13.43 -6.42 -25.87
C LEU A 322 -12.29 -7.41 -26.08
N SER A 323 -11.20 -7.25 -25.33
CA SER A 323 -10.09 -8.19 -25.28
C SER A 323 -10.22 -9.08 -24.05
N LEU A 324 -10.33 -10.39 -24.24
CA LEU A 324 -10.34 -11.41 -23.19
C LEU A 324 -8.96 -12.05 -23.12
N ILE A 325 -8.27 -11.86 -22.00
CA ILE A 325 -6.89 -12.30 -21.78
C ILE A 325 -6.92 -13.50 -20.82
N PRO A 326 -6.66 -14.72 -21.31
CA PRO A 326 -6.63 -15.91 -20.46
C PRO A 326 -5.35 -15.96 -19.61
N LYS A 327 -5.33 -16.83 -18.59
CA LYS A 327 -4.13 -17.09 -17.77
C LYS A 327 -2.99 -17.73 -18.57
N LYS A 328 -3.32 -18.48 -19.63
CA LYS A 328 -2.40 -19.13 -20.57
C LYS A 328 -2.95 -19.01 -21.98
N GLY A 329 -2.09 -18.75 -22.96
CA GLY A 329 -2.46 -18.62 -24.37
C GLY A 329 -2.72 -17.17 -24.83
N PRO A 330 -3.02 -16.97 -26.12
CA PRO A 330 -3.22 -15.65 -26.71
C PRO A 330 -4.58 -15.03 -26.32
N PRO A 331 -4.72 -13.70 -26.34
CA PRO A 331 -5.99 -13.03 -26.06
C PRO A 331 -7.01 -13.23 -27.19
N LYS A 332 -8.29 -13.37 -26.83
CA LYS A 332 -9.42 -13.33 -27.78
C LYS A 332 -9.93 -11.89 -27.88
N ILE A 333 -10.01 -11.36 -29.10
CA ILE A 333 -10.48 -9.98 -29.35
C ILE A 333 -11.83 -10.04 -30.06
N ILE A 334 -12.80 -9.29 -29.55
CA ILE A 334 -14.14 -9.16 -30.12
C ILE A 334 -14.39 -7.69 -30.42
N GLU A 335 -14.68 -7.38 -31.67
CA GLU A 335 -14.91 -6.01 -32.13
C GLU A 335 -16.34 -5.82 -32.63
N GLY A 336 -16.86 -4.62 -32.42
CA GLY A 336 -18.17 -4.21 -32.90
C GLY A 336 -18.19 -2.73 -33.23
N GLU A 337 -18.80 -2.40 -34.36
CA GLU A 337 -19.05 -1.01 -34.76
C GLU A 337 -20.53 -0.81 -35.10
N GLY A 338 -21.05 0.39 -34.86
CA GLY A 338 -22.42 0.73 -35.24
C GLY A 338 -22.91 2.08 -34.71
N LYS A 339 -24.08 2.51 -35.19
CA LYS A 339 -24.68 3.80 -34.82
C LYS A 339 -25.44 3.80 -33.49
N ASN A 340 -25.64 2.64 -32.88
CA ASN A 340 -26.39 2.49 -31.63
C ASN A 340 -25.55 1.71 -30.61
N LEU A 341 -25.10 2.39 -29.57
CA LEU A 341 -24.21 1.84 -28.56
C LEU A 341 -24.75 0.56 -27.93
N THR A 342 -26.02 0.52 -27.53
CA THR A 342 -26.64 -0.65 -26.89
C THR A 342 -26.62 -1.88 -27.80
N LYS A 343 -26.92 -1.71 -29.09
CA LYS A 343 -26.86 -2.81 -30.06
C LYS A 343 -25.43 -3.32 -30.24
N VAL A 344 -24.44 -2.42 -30.32
CA VAL A 344 -23.03 -2.78 -30.46
C VAL A 344 -22.52 -3.52 -29.22
N LEU A 345 -22.83 -3.04 -28.02
CA LEU A 345 -22.46 -3.68 -26.75
C LEU A 345 -23.06 -5.08 -26.62
N ASN A 346 -24.34 -5.25 -26.96
CA ASN A 346 -25.00 -6.56 -26.94
C ASN A 346 -24.42 -7.54 -27.97
N LYS A 347 -23.97 -7.05 -29.13
CA LYS A 347 -23.31 -7.88 -30.14
C LYS A 347 -21.97 -8.41 -29.62
N VAL A 348 -21.13 -7.52 -29.08
CA VAL A 348 -19.83 -7.89 -28.49
C VAL A 348 -20.02 -8.91 -27.37
N LYS A 349 -21.03 -8.72 -26.51
CA LYS A 349 -21.35 -9.65 -25.42
C LYS A 349 -21.78 -11.05 -25.88
N LYS A 350 -22.60 -11.15 -26.94
CA LYS A 350 -23.09 -12.45 -27.43
C LYS A 350 -22.00 -13.33 -28.04
N THR A 351 -20.89 -12.74 -28.47
CA THR A 351 -19.76 -13.44 -29.10
C THR A 351 -18.73 -13.95 -28.06
N GLU A 352 -18.97 -13.68 -26.77
CA GLU A 352 -18.14 -14.17 -25.66
C GLU A 352 -18.41 -15.64 -25.30
N GLY A 353 -19.60 -16.16 -25.65
CA GLY A 353 -20.08 -17.52 -25.37
C GLY A 353 -19.44 -18.60 -26.22
#